data_AF-A0A0N0D3K8-F1
#
_entry.id   AF-A0A0N0D3K8-F1
#
_cell.length_a   1.000
_cell.length_b   1.000
_cell.length_c   1.000
_cell.angle_alpha   90.00
_cell.angle_beta   90.00
_cell.angle_gamma   90.00
#
_symmetry.space_group_name_H-M   'P 1'
#
loop_
_entity.id
_entity.type
_entity.pdbx_description
1 polymer ?
#
loop_
_entity_poly.entity_id
_entity_poly.type
_entity_poly.pdbx_seq_one_letter_code
_entity_poly.pdbx_strand_id
1 'polypeptide(L)' 'MNKLELINALKNEAGISKADSAKVVQIFFDSMSEALAKDERVEIRGL' A
#
# COMPACT_ATOMS: atom_id res chain seq x y z
N MET A 1 -7.93 -11.17 -2.07
CA MET A 1 -6.66 -10.43 -2.02
C MET A 1 -6.27 -10.17 -0.58
N ASN A 2 -5.36 -10.97 -0.03
CA ASN A 2 -4.68 -10.74 1.25
C ASN A 2 -3.39 -9.92 1.06
N LYS A 3 -2.67 -9.60 2.16
CA LYS A 3 -1.42 -8.79 2.10
C LYS A 3 -0.37 -9.40 1.18
N LEU A 4 -0.19 -10.73 1.20
CA LEU A 4 0.80 -11.39 0.36
C LEU A 4 0.41 -11.36 -1.12
N GLU A 5 -0.88 -11.57 -1.41
CA GLU A 5 -1.43 -11.47 -2.77
C GLU A 5 -1.25 -10.05 -3.33
N LEU A 6 -1.49 -9.01 -2.53
CA LEU A 6 -1.29 -7.61 -2.93
C LEU A 6 0.20 -7.29 -3.20
N ILE A 7 1.11 -7.75 -2.34
CA ILE A 7 2.56 -7.58 -2.54
C ILE A 7 3.01 -8.25 -3.85
N ASN A 8 2.50 -9.46 -4.12
CA ASN A 8 2.84 -10.18 -5.35
C ASN A 8 2.23 -9.50 -6.59
N ALA A 9 1.00 -8.99 -6.50
CA ALA A 9 0.38 -8.23 -7.58
C ALA A 9 1.20 -6.96 -7.90
N LEU A 10 1.54 -6.17 -6.89
CA LEU A 10 2.35 -4.96 -7.05
C LEU A 10 3.73 -5.26 -7.66
N LYS A 11 4.40 -6.32 -7.18
CA LYS A 11 5.68 -6.78 -7.71
C LYS A 11 5.59 -7.03 -9.22
N ASN A 12 4.54 -7.72 -9.66
CA ASN A 12 4.37 -8.11 -11.05
C ASN A 12 3.97 -6.92 -11.93
N GLU A 13 3.02 -6.10 -11.50
CA GLU A 13 2.52 -4.96 -12.27
C GLU A 13 3.54 -3.81 -12.37
N ALA A 14 4.31 -3.56 -11.30
CA ALA A 14 5.30 -2.49 -11.27
C ALA A 14 6.73 -2.95 -11.63
N GLY A 15 6.96 -4.27 -11.80
CA GLY A 15 8.28 -4.83 -12.15
C GLY A 15 9.37 -4.65 -11.09
N ILE A 16 8.98 -4.43 -9.82
CA ILE A 16 9.92 -4.20 -8.71
C ILE A 16 10.18 -5.46 -7.89
N SER A 17 11.16 -5.43 -6.98
CA SER A 17 11.46 -6.58 -6.13
C SER A 17 10.32 -6.88 -5.14
N LYS A 18 10.24 -8.12 -4.64
CA LYS A 18 9.27 -8.48 -3.60
C LYS A 18 9.50 -7.70 -2.30
N ALA A 19 10.77 -7.42 -1.98
CA ALA A 19 11.14 -6.65 -0.81
C ALA A 19 10.68 -5.19 -0.92
N ASP A 20 10.85 -4.57 -2.10
CA ASP A 20 10.42 -3.20 -2.33
C ASP A 20 8.89 -3.11 -2.41
N SER A 21 8.23 -4.10 -3.02
CA SER A 21 6.77 -4.20 -3.01
C SER A 21 6.21 -4.28 -1.58
N ALA A 22 6.85 -5.09 -0.72
CA ALA A 22 6.47 -5.19 0.68
C ALA A 22 6.63 -3.85 1.43
N LYS A 23 7.73 -3.13 1.18
CA LYS A 23 7.97 -1.80 1.75
C LYS A 23 6.92 -0.78 1.28
N VAL A 24 6.61 -0.74 -0.01
CA VAL A 24 5.61 0.18 -0.57
C VAL A 24 4.23 -0.10 0.02
N VAL A 25 3.81 -1.36 0.07
CA VAL A 25 2.53 -1.74 0.71
C VAL A 25 2.51 -1.32 2.18
N GLN A 26 3.61 -1.52 2.91
CA GLN A 26 3.71 -1.11 4.31
C GLN A 26 3.57 0.41 4.46
N ILE A 27 4.36 1.20 3.70
CA ILE A 27 4.32 2.67 3.71
C ILE A 27 2.92 3.18 3.40
N PHE A 28 2.25 2.58 2.40
CA PHE A 28 0.90 2.99 1.99
C PHE A 28 -0.12 2.85 3.12
N PHE A 29 -0.19 1.68 3.76
CA PHE A 29 -1.13 1.46 4.86
C PHE A 29 -0.75 2.21 6.14
N ASP A 30 0.54 2.32 6.46
CA ASP A 30 1.01 3.08 7.62
C ASP A 30 0.65 4.57 7.49
N SER A 31 0.83 5.15 6.30
CA SER A 31 0.47 6.55 6.04
C SER A 31 -1.03 6.79 6.20
N MET A 32 -1.86 5.86 5.74
CA MET A 32 -3.31 5.96 5.94
C MET A 32 -3.69 5.81 7.41
N SER A 33 -3.08 4.85 8.12
CA SER A 33 -3.32 4.66 9.55
C SER A 33 -2.91 5.89 10.36
N GLU A 34 -1.77 6.51 10.05
CA GLU A 34 -1.30 7.73 10.71
C GLU A 34 -2.23 8.91 10.47
N ALA A 35 -2.67 9.13 9.23
CA ALA A 35 -3.63 10.19 8.88
C ALA A 35 -4.96 10.00 9.64
N LEU A 36 -5.51 8.79 9.61
CA LEU A 36 -6.76 8.48 10.31
C LEU A 36 -6.62 8.64 11.84
N ALA A 37 -5.45 8.30 12.41
CA ALA A 37 -5.19 8.51 13.83
C ALA A 37 -5.15 10.00 14.23
N LYS A 38 -4.88 10.89 13.27
CA LYS A 38 -4.90 12.34 13.44
C LYS A 38 -6.25 12.97 13.08
N ASP A 39 -7.29 12.15 12.88
CA ASP A 39 -8.62 12.56 12.41
C ASP A 39 -8.58 13.26 11.03
N GLU A 40 -7.52 12.99 10.24
CA GLU A 40 -7.37 13.51 8.90
C GLU A 40 -8.14 12.65 7.89
N ARG A 41 -8.66 13.29 6.84
CA ARG A 41 -9.35 12.61 5.77
C ARG A 41 -8.35 12.01 4.78
N VAL A 42 -8.43 10.69 4.57
CA VAL A 42 -7.76 10.01 3.46
C VAL A 42 -8.72 9.91 2.27
N GLU A 43 -8.36 10.50 1.13
CA GLU A 43 -9.08 10.34 -0.13
C GLU A 43 -8.20 9.61 -1.16
N ILE A 44 -8.68 8.48 -1.65
CA ILE A 44 -8.10 7.80 -2.83
C ILE A 44 -9.06 8.06 -4.00
N ARG A 45 -8.60 8.82 -5.00
CA ARG A 45 -9.43 9.22 -6.15
C ARG A 45 -9.17 8.30 -7.35
N GLY A 46 -10.26 7.82 -7.96
CA GLY A 46 -10.26 7.00 -9.17
C GLY A 46 -10.92 5.63 -9.00
N LEU A 47 -11.66 5.22 -10.04
CA LEU A 47 -12.05 3.86 -10.44
C LEU A 47 -11.95 3.81 -11.97
#